data_AF-A0A3D0D6K0-F1
#
_entry.id   AF-A0A3D0D6K0-F1
#
_cell.length_a   1.000
_cell.length_b   1.000
_cell.length_c   1.000
_cell.angle_alpha   90.00
_cell.angle_beta   90.00
_cell.angle_gamma   90.00
#
_symmetry.space_group_name_H-M   'P 1'
#
loop_
_entity.id
_entity.type
_entity.pdbx_description
1 polymer ?
#
loop_
_entity_poly.entity_id
_entity_poly.type
_entity_poly.pdbx_seq_one_letter_code
_entity_poly.pdbx_strand_id
1 'polypeptide(L)'
;MRRRGRVLVYLVSLALVAPTTLAALWLLAWVDERRPGVLGGDIGGGVILAGAAGLVLLLAAHEAIHGACFVLFGHRPRFRFRGGMLFVEVGYGLLARDEYLVVLLTPLVLLTGAGLVALAWGPPLLAPLVASLLIINAVGAAGDLVAAGLLLRVPRRALLQQTPGGLCVYHYDGQRRPL
;
A
#
# COMPACT_ATOMS: atom_id res chain seq x y z
N MET A 1 6.24 -13.55 10.68
CA MET A 1 7.29 -13.42 9.63
C MET A 1 8.64 -13.91 10.14
N ARG A 2 9.29 -14.83 9.42
CA ARG A 2 10.67 -15.27 9.72
C ARG A 2 11.64 -14.09 9.57
N ARG A 3 12.76 -14.06 10.31
CA ARG A 3 13.74 -12.94 10.31
C ARG A 3 14.13 -12.47 8.91
N ARG A 4 14.38 -13.40 7.98
CA ARG A 4 14.76 -13.10 6.57
C ARG A 4 13.71 -12.27 5.81
N GLY A 5 12.42 -12.54 6.03
CA GLY A 5 11.35 -11.78 5.36
C GLY A 5 11.28 -10.33 5.81
N ARG A 6 11.54 -10.04 7.10
CA ARG A 6 11.57 -8.66 7.61
C ARG A 6 12.72 -7.85 7.03
N VAL A 7 13.90 -8.48 6.92
CA VAL A 7 15.06 -7.83 6.30
C VAL A 7 14.77 -7.45 4.85
N LEU A 8 14.14 -8.33 4.07
CA LEU A 8 13.78 -8.03 2.69
C LEU A 8 12.82 -6.82 2.60
N VAL A 9 11.79 -6.78 3.45
CA VAL A 9 10.87 -5.63 3.49
C VAL A 9 11.61 -4.34 3.80
N TYR A 10 12.51 -4.33 4.80
CA TYR A 10 13.29 -3.13 5.12
C TYR A 10 14.23 -2.69 4.00
N LEU A 11 14.85 -3.63 3.30
CA LEU A 11 15.70 -3.32 2.14
C LEU A 11 14.87 -2.71 1.01
N VAL A 12 13.68 -3.25 0.73
CA VAL A 12 12.77 -2.69 -0.28
C VAL A 12 12.27 -1.32 0.16
N SER A 13 11.85 -1.15 1.41
CA SER A 13 11.47 0.17 1.96
C SER A 13 12.60 1.18 1.75
N LEU A 14 13.84 0.83 2.12
CA LEU A 14 15.00 1.71 1.94
C LEU A 14 15.26 2.03 0.46
N ALA A 15 15.15 1.04 -0.42
CA ALA A 15 15.32 1.22 -1.86
C ALA A 15 14.23 2.11 -2.48
N LEU A 16 13.04 2.19 -1.87
CA LEU A 16 11.94 3.04 -2.32
C LEU A 16 12.08 4.49 -1.83
N VAL A 17 12.74 4.75 -0.69
CA VAL A 17 12.83 6.12 -0.12
C VAL A 17 13.48 7.09 -1.10
N ALA A 18 14.65 6.75 -1.64
CA ALA A 18 15.39 7.66 -2.53
C ALA A 18 14.60 8.02 -3.81
N PRO A 19 14.13 7.07 -4.64
CA PRO A 19 13.42 7.40 -5.87
C PRO A 19 12.07 8.11 -5.61
N THR A 20 11.34 7.72 -4.56
CA THR A 20 10.05 8.37 -4.25
C THR A 20 10.24 9.79 -3.74
N THR A 21 11.27 10.03 -2.92
CA THR A 21 11.65 11.38 -2.49
C THR A 21 12.07 12.24 -3.68
N LEU A 22 12.92 11.73 -4.57
CA LEU A 22 13.34 12.47 -5.77
C LEU A 22 12.15 12.81 -6.68
N ALA A 23 11.25 11.86 -6.91
CA ALA A 23 10.03 12.09 -7.69
C ALA A 23 9.11 13.13 -7.03
N ALA A 24 8.96 13.08 -5.71
CA ALA A 24 8.16 14.05 -4.96
C ALA A 24 8.76 15.46 -5.01
N LEU A 25 10.08 15.59 -4.85
CA LEU A 25 10.77 16.88 -4.96
C LEU A 25 10.66 17.45 -6.37
N TRP A 26 10.87 16.62 -7.40
CA TRP A 26 10.69 17.03 -8.79
C TRP A 26 9.26 17.50 -9.06
N LEU A 27 8.25 16.76 -8.57
CA LEU A 27 6.85 17.11 -8.74
C LEU A 27 6.48 18.39 -7.99
N LEU A 28 7.00 18.60 -6.78
CA LEU A 28 6.80 19.84 -6.03
C LEU A 28 7.40 21.05 -6.75
N ALA A 29 8.61 20.92 -7.30
CA ALA A 29 9.22 21.97 -8.10
C ALA A 29 8.39 22.28 -9.35
N TRP A 30 7.88 21.25 -10.04
CA TRP A 30 6.99 21.39 -11.20
C TRP A 30 5.65 22.08 -10.84
N VAL A 31 5.10 21.80 -9.66
CA VAL A 31 3.89 22.46 -9.14
C VAL A 31 4.17 23.91 -8.78
N ASP A 32 5.27 24.20 -8.08
CA ASP A 32 5.64 25.57 -7.67
C ASP A 32 5.93 26.47 -8.86
N GLU A 33 6.59 25.94 -9.91
CA GLU A 33 6.79 26.64 -11.18
C GLU A 33 5.45 27.12 -11.81
N ARG A 34 4.38 26.33 -11.64
CA ARG A 34 3.03 26.63 -12.17
C ARG A 34 2.16 27.43 -11.20
N ARG A 35 2.44 27.32 -9.90
CA ARG A 35 1.67 27.89 -8.80
C ARG A 35 2.65 28.40 -7.73
N PRO A 36 3.26 29.58 -7.94
CA PRO A 36 4.32 30.07 -7.06
C PRO A 36 3.87 30.22 -5.61
N GLY A 37 4.77 29.89 -4.68
CA GLY A 37 4.54 30.04 -3.24
C GLY A 37 4.18 28.73 -2.52
N VAL A 38 4.22 27.60 -3.21
CA VAL A 38 4.02 26.26 -2.63
C VAL A 38 5.15 25.91 -1.66
N LEU A 39 6.38 26.25 -2.02
CA LEU A 39 7.57 25.94 -1.23
C LEU A 39 7.90 26.99 -0.15
N GLY A 40 7.21 28.13 -0.16
CA GLY A 40 7.49 29.26 0.73
C GLY A 40 6.67 29.29 2.03
N GLY A 41 5.84 28.27 2.30
CA GLY A 41 4.96 28.24 3.46
C GLY A 41 5.67 27.92 4.79
N ASP A 42 5.25 28.58 5.87
CA ASP A 42 5.78 28.33 7.21
C ASP A 42 5.31 26.97 7.78
N ILE A 43 6.23 26.24 8.43
CA ILE A 43 5.92 24.99 9.14
C ILE A 43 5.39 25.32 10.54
N GLY A 44 4.13 25.77 10.59
CA GLY A 44 3.42 26.04 11.85
C GLY A 44 2.78 24.78 12.46
N GLY A 45 2.31 24.90 13.71
CA GLY A 45 1.64 23.80 14.42
C GLY A 45 0.41 23.22 13.68
N GLY A 46 -0.32 24.06 12.94
CA GLY A 46 -1.44 23.60 12.11
C GLY A 46 -1.03 22.65 10.99
N VAL A 47 0.12 22.87 10.35
CA VAL A 47 0.67 21.98 9.31
C VAL A 47 1.08 20.64 9.90
N ILE A 48 1.68 20.65 11.09
CA ILE A 48 2.07 19.43 11.81
C ILE A 48 0.83 18.59 12.15
N LEU A 49 -0.22 19.22 12.69
CA LEU A 49 -1.49 18.55 13.01
C LEU A 49 -2.16 17.99 11.76
N ALA A 50 -2.19 18.76 10.65
CA ALA A 50 -2.70 18.29 9.37
C ALA A 50 -1.88 17.10 8.83
N GLY A 51 -0.56 17.13 9.03
CA GLY A 51 0.35 16.02 8.70
C GLY A 51 0.04 14.75 9.47
N ALA A 52 -0.08 14.85 10.79
CA ALA A 52 -0.43 13.72 11.64
C ALA A 52 -1.81 13.14 11.29
N ALA A 53 -2.82 14.00 11.10
CA ALA A 53 -4.15 13.58 10.69
C ALA A 53 -4.13 12.91 9.31
N GLY A 54 -3.43 13.51 8.34
CA GLY A 54 -3.25 12.95 7.00
C GLY A 54 -2.58 11.58 7.00
N LEU A 55 -1.59 11.37 7.88
CA LEU A 55 -0.93 10.07 8.04
C LEU A 55 -1.92 9.00 8.55
N VAL A 56 -2.69 9.31 9.60
CA VAL A 56 -3.69 8.38 10.14
C VAL A 56 -4.73 8.03 9.08
N LEU A 57 -5.22 9.04 8.35
CA LEU A 57 -6.19 8.85 7.27
C LEU A 57 -5.62 8.02 6.13
N LEU A 58 -4.36 8.26 5.74
CA LEU A 58 -3.68 7.49 4.69
C LEU A 58 -3.59 6.02 5.08
N LEU A 59 -3.11 5.71 6.29
CA LEU A 59 -2.98 4.32 6.76
C LEU A 59 -4.34 3.63 6.86
N ALA A 60 -5.35 4.33 7.39
CA ALA A 60 -6.70 3.80 7.45
C ALA A 60 -7.29 3.55 6.05
N ALA A 61 -7.09 4.48 5.11
CA ALA A 61 -7.53 4.33 3.73
C ALA A 61 -6.81 3.18 3.02
N HIS A 62 -5.51 3.01 3.25
CA HIS A 62 -4.71 1.94 2.68
C HIS A 62 -5.27 0.56 3.05
N GLU A 63 -5.48 0.31 4.35
CA GLU A 63 -6.07 -0.92 4.84
C GLU A 63 -7.54 -1.07 4.42
N ALA A 64 -8.31 0.03 4.40
CA ALA A 64 -9.70 0.00 3.95
C ALA A 64 -9.81 -0.44 2.48
N ILE A 65 -8.90 0.01 1.61
CA ILE A 65 -8.87 -0.40 0.20
C ILE A 65 -8.53 -1.89 0.07
N HIS A 66 -7.57 -2.41 0.86
CA HIS A 66 -7.30 -3.86 0.94
C HIS A 66 -8.59 -4.63 1.30
N GLY A 67 -9.28 -4.18 2.36
CA GLY A 67 -10.56 -4.76 2.79
C GLY A 67 -11.64 -4.70 1.72
N ALA A 68 -11.80 -3.55 1.05
CA ALA A 68 -12.78 -3.38 -0.02
C ALA A 68 -12.51 -4.35 -1.19
N CYS A 69 -11.24 -4.52 -1.58
CA CYS A 69 -10.87 -5.49 -2.61
C CYS A 69 -11.25 -6.92 -2.21
N PHE A 70 -10.99 -7.32 -0.96
CA PHE A 70 -11.43 -8.63 -0.49
C PHE A 70 -12.95 -8.82 -0.56
N VAL A 71 -13.73 -7.80 -0.16
CA VAL A 71 -15.20 -7.85 -0.27
C VAL A 71 -15.65 -7.99 -1.72
N LEU A 72 -15.04 -7.24 -2.64
CA LEU A 72 -15.35 -7.31 -4.08
C LEU A 72 -15.09 -8.70 -4.68
N PHE A 73 -14.09 -9.42 -4.17
CA PHE A 73 -13.79 -10.81 -4.54
C PHE A 73 -14.61 -11.85 -3.74
N GLY A 74 -15.60 -11.42 -2.95
CA GLY A 74 -16.48 -12.32 -2.20
C GLY A 74 -15.89 -12.86 -0.89
N HIS A 75 -14.76 -12.32 -0.44
CA HIS A 75 -14.13 -12.70 0.83
C HIS A 75 -14.66 -11.84 1.99
N ARG A 76 -14.47 -12.34 3.22
CA ARG A 76 -14.85 -11.62 4.45
C ARG A 76 -13.62 -11.13 5.19
N PRO A 77 -13.15 -9.89 4.93
CA PRO A 77 -11.96 -9.36 5.57
C PRO A 77 -12.19 -9.12 7.07
N ARG A 78 -11.11 -9.22 7.83
CA ARG A 78 -11.04 -8.91 9.26
C ARG A 78 -9.91 -7.93 9.47
N PHE A 79 -10.26 -6.76 10.00
CA PHE A 79 -9.28 -5.77 10.42
C PHE A 79 -8.69 -6.19 11.76
N ARG A 80 -7.37 -6.13 11.86
CA ARG A 80 -6.64 -6.46 13.08
C ARG A 80 -5.59 -5.40 13.36
N PHE A 81 -5.33 -5.20 14.64
CA PHE A 81 -4.27 -4.33 15.11
C PHE A 81 -3.18 -5.15 15.78
N ARG A 82 -1.93 -5.02 15.33
CA ARG A 82 -0.80 -5.76 15.90
C ARG A 82 0.47 -4.93 15.79
N GLY A 83 1.16 -4.76 16.91
CA GLY A 83 2.45 -4.06 16.94
C GLY A 83 2.39 -2.60 16.46
N GLY A 84 1.26 -1.92 16.70
CA GLY A 84 1.08 -0.51 16.30
C GLY A 84 0.54 -0.32 14.87
N MET A 85 0.27 -1.39 14.11
CA MET A 85 -0.21 -1.30 12.73
C MET A 85 -1.58 -1.97 12.58
N LEU A 86 -2.45 -1.34 11.80
CA LEU A 86 -3.68 -1.94 11.30
C LEU A 86 -3.33 -2.81 10.08
N PHE A 87 -3.92 -3.99 9.97
CA PHE A 87 -3.77 -4.88 8.83
C PHE A 87 -5.07 -5.61 8.53
N VAL A 88 -5.28 -5.95 7.27
CA VAL A 88 -6.44 -6.75 6.82
C VAL A 88 -6.04 -8.18 6.48
N GLU A 89 -6.81 -9.13 7.00
CA GLU A 89 -6.68 -10.55 6.66
C GLU A 89 -8.05 -11.18 6.33
N VAL A 90 -8.04 -12.22 5.51
CA VAL A 90 -9.19 -13.09 5.26
C VAL A 90 -9.10 -14.28 6.22
N GLY A 91 -10.05 -14.35 7.16
CA GLY A 91 -10.01 -15.34 8.24
C GLY A 91 -10.26 -16.78 7.80
N TYR A 92 -10.97 -16.99 6.67
CA TYR A 92 -11.30 -18.30 6.12
C TYR A 92 -11.52 -18.18 4.61
N GLY A 93 -11.09 -19.19 3.85
CA GLY A 93 -11.30 -19.26 2.40
C GLY A 93 -10.01 -19.50 1.62
N LEU A 94 -10.19 -19.85 0.35
CA LEU A 94 -9.11 -19.96 -0.62
C LEU A 94 -9.19 -18.77 -1.57
N LEU A 95 -8.09 -18.05 -1.71
CA LEU A 95 -7.98 -16.92 -2.63
C LEU A 95 -7.28 -17.37 -3.91
N ALA A 96 -7.77 -16.90 -5.05
CA ALA A 96 -6.99 -17.05 -6.27
C ALA A 96 -5.73 -16.18 -6.18
N ARG A 97 -4.63 -16.66 -6.77
CA ARG A 97 -3.37 -15.90 -6.85
C ARG A 97 -3.59 -14.47 -7.37
N ASP A 98 -4.33 -14.35 -8.47
CA ASP A 98 -4.47 -13.07 -9.17
C ASP A 98 -5.40 -12.11 -8.42
N GLU A 99 -6.40 -12.61 -7.68
CA GLU A 99 -7.20 -11.79 -6.75
C GLU A 99 -6.31 -11.16 -5.68
N TYR A 100 -5.43 -11.97 -5.07
CA TYR A 100 -4.58 -11.46 -4.01
C TYR A 100 -3.51 -10.49 -4.54
N LEU A 101 -3.02 -10.66 -5.77
CA LEU A 101 -2.19 -9.65 -6.43
C LEU A 101 -2.92 -8.31 -6.59
N VAL A 102 -4.19 -8.33 -6.99
CA VAL A 102 -4.99 -7.11 -7.10
C VAL A 102 -5.14 -6.46 -5.74
N VAL A 103 -5.49 -7.22 -4.70
CA VAL A 103 -5.60 -6.69 -3.33
C VAL A 103 -4.30 -5.99 -2.92
N LEU A 104 -3.15 -6.67 -3.04
CA LEU A 104 -1.85 -6.14 -2.63
C LEU A 104 -1.48 -4.82 -3.34
N LEU A 105 -1.75 -4.70 -4.65
CA LEU A 105 -1.28 -3.56 -5.44
C LEU A 105 -2.27 -2.39 -5.49
N THR A 106 -3.55 -2.61 -5.20
CA THR A 106 -4.59 -1.61 -5.39
C THR A 106 -4.41 -0.37 -4.51
N PRO A 107 -4.09 -0.45 -3.21
CA PRO A 107 -3.87 0.75 -2.39
C PRO A 107 -2.74 1.61 -2.91
N LEU A 108 -1.62 1.01 -3.32
CA LEU A 108 -0.50 1.73 -3.90
C LEU A 108 -0.95 2.52 -5.14
N VAL A 109 -1.65 1.87 -6.07
CA VAL A 109 -2.11 2.51 -7.31
C VAL A 109 -3.15 3.60 -7.05
N LEU A 110 -4.21 3.30 -6.28
CA LEU A 110 -5.32 4.23 -6.07
C LEU A 110 -4.90 5.45 -5.24
N LEU A 111 -4.18 5.24 -4.13
CA LEU A 111 -3.75 6.36 -3.28
C LEU A 111 -2.67 7.20 -3.96
N THR A 112 -1.79 6.58 -4.76
CA THR A 112 -0.83 7.34 -5.57
C THR A 112 -1.54 8.17 -6.63
N GLY A 113 -2.47 7.58 -7.39
CA GLY A 113 -3.27 8.31 -8.37
C GLY A 113 -4.05 9.46 -7.74
N ALA A 114 -4.72 9.24 -6.62
CA ALA A 114 -5.44 10.28 -5.88
C ALA A 114 -4.52 11.40 -5.39
N GLY A 115 -3.33 11.08 -4.86
CA GLY A 115 -2.36 12.08 -4.43
C GLY A 115 -1.77 12.87 -5.60
N LEU A 116 -1.53 12.25 -6.76
CA LEU A 116 -1.09 12.96 -7.97
C LEU A 116 -2.16 13.93 -8.48
N VAL A 117 -3.43 13.51 -8.46
CA VAL A 117 -4.57 14.39 -8.76
C VAL A 117 -4.63 15.56 -7.76
N ALA A 118 -4.50 15.28 -6.46
CA ALA A 118 -4.50 16.32 -5.44
C ALA A 118 -3.31 17.29 -5.58
N LEU A 119 -2.14 16.85 -6.03
CA LEU A 119 -1.02 17.73 -6.35
C LEU A 119 -1.30 18.60 -7.59
N ALA A 120 -1.85 18.00 -8.65
CA ALA A 120 -2.10 18.69 -9.92
C ALA A 120 -3.25 19.71 -9.85
N TRP A 121 -4.26 19.49 -9.01
CA TRP A 121 -5.46 20.35 -8.97
C TRP A 121 -5.88 20.81 -7.58
N GLY A 122 -5.26 20.30 -6.52
CA GLY A 122 -5.59 20.68 -5.15
C GLY A 122 -4.96 22.00 -4.70
N PRO A 123 -5.27 22.42 -3.46
CA PRO A 123 -4.75 23.65 -2.88
C PRO A 123 -3.21 23.65 -2.82
N PRO A 124 -2.53 24.70 -3.32
CA PRO A 124 -1.07 24.79 -3.33
C PRO A 124 -0.43 24.58 -1.94
N LEU A 125 -1.06 25.14 -0.90
CA LEU A 125 -0.62 25.02 0.49
C LEU A 125 -0.51 23.57 0.99
N LEU A 126 -1.33 22.66 0.44
CA LEU A 126 -1.33 21.26 0.86
C LEU A 126 -0.34 20.41 0.05
N ALA A 127 0.28 20.95 -1.00
CA ALA A 127 1.12 20.15 -1.88
C ALA A 127 2.32 19.49 -1.16
N PRO A 128 3.08 20.17 -0.26
CA PRO A 128 4.17 19.53 0.47
C PRO A 128 3.68 18.37 1.36
N LEU A 129 2.49 18.54 1.97
CA LEU A 129 1.84 17.50 2.76
C LEU A 129 1.46 16.29 1.88
N VAL A 130 0.76 16.52 0.77
CA VAL A 130 0.35 15.45 -0.16
C VAL A 130 1.57 14.72 -0.71
N ALA A 131 2.63 15.44 -1.11
CA ALA A 131 3.87 14.84 -1.57
C ALA A 131 4.53 13.95 -0.51
N SER A 132 4.52 14.38 0.76
CA SER A 132 5.02 13.58 1.88
C SER A 132 4.18 12.30 2.08
N LEU A 133 2.85 12.41 2.00
CA LEU A 133 1.95 11.26 2.11
C LEU A 133 2.13 10.26 0.95
N LEU A 134 2.45 10.73 -0.27
CA LEU A 134 2.78 9.86 -1.40
C LEU A 134 4.04 9.03 -1.15
N ILE A 135 5.09 9.64 -0.58
CA ILE A 135 6.31 8.93 -0.18
C ILE A 135 5.96 7.86 0.87
N ILE A 136 5.20 8.24 1.89
CA ILE A 136 4.80 7.31 2.97
C ILE A 136 3.95 6.17 2.42
N ASN A 137 3.02 6.43 1.50
CA ASN A 137 2.21 5.39 0.85
C ASN A 137 3.09 4.38 0.10
N ALA A 138 4.03 4.88 -0.70
CA ALA A 138 4.93 4.04 -1.49
C ALA A 138 5.86 3.19 -0.61
N VAL A 139 6.47 3.81 0.41
CA VAL A 139 7.36 3.11 1.36
C VAL A 139 6.57 2.13 2.25
N GLY A 140 5.36 2.51 2.67
CA GLY A 140 4.44 1.68 3.46
C GLY A 140 3.97 0.44 2.69
N ALA A 141 3.78 0.55 1.39
CA ALA A 141 3.44 -0.56 0.49
C ALA A 141 4.59 -1.55 0.22
N ALA A 142 5.79 -1.35 0.81
CA ALA A 142 6.93 -2.25 0.58
C ALA A 142 6.62 -3.72 0.94
N GLY A 143 5.85 -3.94 2.01
CA GLY A 143 5.39 -5.28 2.39
C GLY A 143 4.54 -5.92 1.30
N ASP A 144 3.64 -5.14 0.71
CA ASP A 144 2.74 -5.59 -0.36
C ASP A 144 3.50 -5.86 -1.65
N LEU A 145 4.46 -5.01 -2.01
CA LEU A 145 5.32 -5.21 -3.18
C LEU A 145 6.18 -6.47 -3.05
N VAL A 146 6.75 -6.71 -1.86
CA VAL A 146 7.47 -7.96 -1.59
C VAL A 146 6.55 -9.17 -1.70
N ALA A 147 5.35 -9.11 -1.11
CA ALA A 147 4.37 -10.18 -1.17
C ALA A 147 3.92 -10.45 -2.62
N ALA A 148 3.64 -9.39 -3.39
CA ALA A 148 3.27 -9.48 -4.80
C ALA A 148 4.40 -10.10 -5.63
N GLY A 149 5.65 -9.66 -5.44
CA GLY A 149 6.82 -10.21 -6.14
C GLY A 149 7.06 -11.69 -5.83
N LEU A 150 6.82 -12.13 -4.59
CA LEU A 150 6.86 -13.55 -4.24
C LEU A 150 5.71 -14.32 -4.90
N LEU A 151 4.51 -13.74 -4.90
CA LEU A 151 3.31 -14.34 -5.46
C LEU A 151 3.38 -14.47 -6.98
N LEU A 152 4.15 -13.61 -7.64
CA LEU A 152 4.41 -13.72 -9.08
C LEU A 152 5.11 -15.03 -9.45
N ARG A 153 5.85 -15.66 -8.53
CA ARG A 153 6.52 -16.96 -8.71
C ARG A 153 5.61 -18.16 -8.50
N VAL A 154 4.40 -17.94 -8.00
CA VAL A 154 3.39 -18.98 -7.78
C VAL A 154 2.60 -19.20 -9.08
N PRO A 155 2.26 -20.45 -9.46
CA PRO A 155 1.42 -20.73 -10.61
C PRO A 155 0.05 -20.07 -10.52
N ARG A 156 -0.48 -19.58 -11.65
CA ARG A 156 -1.77 -18.87 -11.72
C ARG A 156 -2.96 -19.65 -11.18
N ARG A 157 -2.95 -20.98 -11.33
CA ARG A 157 -4.03 -21.87 -10.85
C ARG A 157 -3.89 -22.27 -9.39
N ALA A 158 -2.88 -21.76 -8.68
CA ALA A 158 -2.73 -22.03 -7.26
C ALA A 158 -3.80 -21.28 -6.46
N LEU A 159 -4.23 -21.91 -5.39
CA LEU A 159 -5.11 -21.34 -4.38
C LEU A 159 -4.28 -20.98 -3.15
N LEU A 160 -4.62 -19.88 -2.52
CA LEU A 160 -3.89 -19.35 -1.38
C LEU A 160 -4.76 -19.37 -0.15
N GLN A 161 -4.17 -19.67 1.00
CA GLN A 161 -4.84 -19.50 2.29
C GLN A 161 -3.97 -18.64 3.19
N GLN A 162 -4.53 -17.57 3.73
CA GLN A 162 -3.89 -16.82 4.79
C GLN A 162 -4.01 -17.60 6.09
N THR A 163 -2.89 -17.75 6.79
CA THR A 163 -2.80 -18.41 8.09
C THR A 163 -2.05 -17.51 9.07
N PRO A 164 -2.17 -17.72 10.40
CA PRO A 164 -1.39 -16.97 11.38
C PRO A 164 0.14 -17.08 11.18
N GLY A 165 0.61 -18.14 10.51
CA GLY A 165 2.01 -18.40 10.20
C GLY A 165 2.50 -17.79 8.89
N GLY A 166 1.60 -17.32 8.02
CA GLY A 166 1.91 -16.80 6.69
C GLY A 166 0.93 -17.28 5.61
N LEU A 167 1.37 -17.30 4.36
CA LEU A 167 0.56 -17.71 3.22
C LEU A 167 0.84 -19.19 2.89
N CYS A 168 -0.19 -20.02 2.89
CA CYS A 168 -0.14 -21.39 2.38
C CYS A 168 -0.54 -21.37 0.90
N VAL A 169 0.21 -22.11 0.08
CA VAL A 169 -0.04 -22.23 -1.36
C VAL A 169 -0.47 -23.67 -1.65
N TYR A 170 -1.64 -23.81 -2.26
CA TYR A 170 -2.23 -25.07 -2.68
C TYR A 170 -2.17 -25.18 -4.18
N HIS A 171 -1.71 -26.32 -4.67
CA HIS A 171 -1.67 -26.64 -6.09
C HIS A 171 -2.73 -27.69 -6.39
N TYR A 172 -3.43 -27.53 -7.52
CA TYR A 172 -4.30 -28.56 -8.04
C TYR A 172 -3.45 -29.74 -8.55
N ASP A 173 -3.74 -30.96 -8.08
CA ASP A 173 -2.97 -32.16 -8.43
C ASP A 173 -3.31 -32.75 -9.81
N GLY A 174 -4.27 -32.16 -10.52
CA GLY A 174 -4.71 -32.62 -11.84
C GLY A 174 -5.65 -33.83 -11.82
N GLN A 175 -5.84 -34.48 -10.68
CA GLN A 175 -6.62 -35.70 -10.55
C GLN A 175 -8.08 -35.37 -10.29
N ARG A 176 -8.97 -35.81 -11.19
CA ARG A 176 -10.40 -35.85 -10.91
C ARG A 176 -10.68 -37.10 -10.08
N ARG A 177 -11.02 -36.92 -8.82
CA ARG A 177 -11.60 -37.99 -8.00
C ARG A 177 -13.12 -37.86 -8.05
N PRO A 178 -13.86 -38.92 -8.42
CA PRO A 178 -15.31 -38.91 -8.28
C PRO A 178 -15.67 -38.74 -6.79
N LEU A 179 -16.79 -38.07 -6.54
CA LEU A 179 -17.38 -37.91 -5.21
C LEU A 179 -17.85 -39.26 -4.65
#